data_AF-A0A1B1RZ98-F1
#
_entry.id   AF-A0A1B1RZ98-F1
#
_cell.length_a   1.000
_cell.length_b   1.000
_cell.length_c   1.000
_cell.angle_alpha   90.00
_cell.angle_beta   90.00
_cell.angle_gamma   90.00
#
_symmetry.space_group_name_H-M   'P 1'
#
loop_
_entity.id
_entity.type
_entity.pdbx_description
1 polymer ?
#
loop_
_entity_poly.entity_id
_entity_poly.type
_entity_poly.pdbx_seq_one_letter_code
_entity_poly.pdbx_strand_id
1 'polypeptide(L)' 'MMRHGSGMDWGMGGGFLMFFLLLVIVGAIVYYVMKNNNANRSQKNTGDDAMEIAKKRLAKGEITTEEFEEIKKTLL' A
#
# COMPACT_ATOMS: atom_id res chain seq x y z
N MET A 1 -55.77 1.27 -0.24
CA MET A 1 -54.70 2.06 0.41
C MET A 1 -53.57 2.18 -0.59
N MET A 2 -53.39 3.36 -1.18
CA MET A 2 -52.53 3.56 -2.35
C MET A 2 -51.07 3.76 -1.91
N ARG A 3 -50.19 2.97 -2.52
CA ARG A 3 -48.72 3.13 -2.60
C ARG A 3 -48.38 4.44 -3.31
N HIS A 4 -47.32 5.13 -2.90
CA HIS A 4 -46.35 5.98 -3.63
C HIS A 4 -45.53 6.70 -2.54
N GLY A 5 -44.30 6.30 -2.25
CA GLY A 5 -43.16 6.63 -3.11
C GLY A 5 -42.60 8.00 -2.69
N SER A 6 -42.07 8.09 -1.47
CA SER A 6 -41.36 9.27 -0.95
C SER A 6 -40.01 9.39 -1.65
N GLY A 7 -40.04 9.81 -2.91
CA GLY A 7 -38.87 10.10 -3.71
C GLY A 7 -39.14 11.35 -4.49
N MET A 8 -39.04 12.52 -3.87
CA MET A 8 -39.01 13.79 -4.61
C MET A 8 -38.55 14.98 -3.75
N ASP A 9 -37.39 14.89 -3.10
CA ASP A 9 -36.76 16.08 -2.48
C ASP A 9 -35.22 16.05 -2.57
N TRP A 10 -34.67 15.42 -3.61
CA TRP A 10 -33.25 15.54 -3.97
C TRP A 10 -33.08 16.58 -5.06
N GLY A 11 -33.36 17.82 -4.67
CA GLY A 11 -33.09 19.01 -5.46
C GLY A 11 -31.62 19.05 -5.88
N MET A 12 -31.42 19.61 -7.06
CA MET A 12 -30.24 19.76 -7.90
C MET A 12 -28.88 20.10 -7.23
N GLY A 13 -28.80 20.28 -5.91
CA GLY A 13 -27.56 20.46 -5.12
C GLY A 13 -27.16 19.26 -4.24
N GLY A 14 -28.10 18.35 -3.91
CA GLY A 14 -27.82 17.20 -3.04
C GLY A 14 -26.93 16.13 -3.69
N GLY A 15 -27.11 15.92 -4.99
CA GLY A 15 -26.28 14.98 -5.78
C GLY A 15 -24.83 15.45 -5.92
N PHE A 16 -24.61 16.75 -6.09
CA PHE A 16 -23.27 17.33 -6.20
C PHE A 16 -22.51 17.25 -4.87
N LEU A 17 -23.18 17.58 -3.75
CA LEU A 17 -22.59 17.45 -2.42
C LEU A 17 -22.27 15.98 -2.09
N MET A 18 -23.18 15.04 -2.39
CA MET A 18 -22.91 13.60 -2.21
C MET A 18 -21.74 13.11 -3.07
N PHE A 19 -21.64 13.56 -4.32
CA PHE A 19 -20.53 13.21 -5.21
C PHE A 19 -19.19 13.74 -4.69
N PHE A 20 -19.16 15.00 -4.25
CA PHE A 20 -17.97 15.59 -3.62
C PHE A 20 -17.56 14.85 -2.34
N LEU A 21 -18.52 14.50 -1.49
CA LEU A 21 -18.28 13.76 -0.25
C LEU A 21 -17.69 12.37 -0.55
N LEU A 22 -18.21 11.69 -1.57
CA LEU A 22 -17.69 10.41 -2.05
C LEU A 22 -16.24 10.55 -2.55
N LEU A 23 -15.95 11.56 -3.37
CA LEU A 23 -14.58 11.82 -3.85
C LEU A 23 -13.60 12.09 -2.70
N VAL A 24 -13.99 12.84 -1.69
CA VAL A 24 -13.16 13.11 -0.51
C VAL A 24 -12.88 11.82 0.26
N ILE A 25 -13.90 10.97 0.46
CA ILE A 25 -13.73 9.67 1.13
C ILE A 25 -12.77 8.77 0.34
N VAL A 26 -12.97 8.64 -0.97
CA VAL A 26 -12.09 7.83 -1.83
C VAL A 26 -10.66 8.37 -1.82
N GLY A 27 -10.48 9.69 -1.93
CA GLY A 27 -9.17 10.34 -1.84
C GLY A 27 -8.48 10.10 -0.50
N ALA A 28 -9.23 10.16 0.61
CA ALA A 28 -8.70 9.88 1.94
C ALA A 28 -8.26 8.41 2.08
N ILE A 29 -9.05 7.46 1.57
CA ILE A 29 -8.69 6.03 1.55
C ILE A 29 -7.42 5.82 0.74
N VAL A 30 -7.33 6.37 -0.47
CA VAL A 30 -6.14 6.27 -1.33
C VAL A 30 -4.91 6.87 -0.64
N TYR A 31 -5.05 8.06 -0.03
CA TYR A 31 -3.98 8.71 0.72
C TYR A 31 -3.50 7.83 1.89
N TYR A 32 -4.43 7.27 2.66
CA TYR A 32 -4.10 6.42 3.81
C TYR A 32 -3.41 5.12 3.38
N VAL A 33 -3.89 4.49 2.31
CA VAL A 33 -3.29 3.27 1.73
C VAL A 33 -1.90 3.54 1.16
N MET A 34 -1.70 4.64 0.42
CA MET A 34 -0.37 5.01 -0.10
C MET A 34 0.60 5.37 1.02
N LYS A 35 0.13 6.08 2.06
CA LYS A 35 0.94 6.41 3.24
C LYS A 35 1.35 5.15 4.01
N ASN A 36 0.44 4.19 4.17
CA ASN A 36 0.72 2.94 4.88
C ASN A 36 1.61 1.98 4.05
N ASN A 37 1.48 1.99 2.72
CA ASN A 37 2.37 1.23 1.84
C ASN A 37 3.78 1.81 1.76
N ASN A 38 3.96 3.12 1.95
CA ASN A 38 5.30 3.71 2.09
C ASN A 38 5.90 3.48 3.49
N ALA A 39 5.09 3.43 4.55
CA ALA A 39 5.56 3.01 5.87
C ALA A 39 6.07 1.55 5.87
N ASN A 40 5.42 0.66 5.12
CA ASN A 40 5.89 -0.73 4.93
C ASN A 40 7.09 -0.87 3.99
N ARG A 41 7.47 0.17 3.23
CA ARG A 41 8.72 0.19 2.45
C ARG A 41 9.88 0.87 3.14
N SER A 42 9.63 1.74 4.12
CA SER A 42 10.68 2.37 4.94
C SER A 42 10.96 1.64 6.26
N GLN A 43 10.15 0.64 6.62
CA GLN A 43 10.41 -0.29 7.73
C GLN A 43 10.67 -1.71 7.21
N LYS A 44 11.35 -1.84 6.07
CA LYS A 44 12.07 -3.07 5.81
C LYS A 44 13.34 -2.98 6.65
N ASN A 45 13.42 -3.80 7.69
CA ASN A 45 14.59 -3.92 8.54
C ASN A 45 15.83 -3.88 7.65
N THR A 46 16.77 -3.00 7.95
CA THR A 46 18.05 -2.93 7.23
C THR A 46 18.77 -4.29 7.18
N GLY A 47 18.48 -5.18 8.14
CA GLY A 47 18.89 -6.59 8.12
C GLY A 47 18.18 -7.48 7.09
N ASP A 48 16.86 -7.30 6.87
CA ASP A 48 16.12 -8.03 5.82
C ASP A 48 16.53 -7.58 4.41
N ASP A 49 16.82 -6.29 4.24
CA ASP A 49 17.32 -5.75 2.97
C ASP A 49 18.72 -6.27 2.64
N ALA A 50 19.64 -6.32 3.62
CA ALA A 50 20.98 -6.87 3.39
C ALA A 50 20.93 -8.34 2.98
N MET A 51 20.08 -9.14 3.63
CA MET A 51 19.90 -10.56 3.32
C MET A 51 19.24 -10.77 1.95
N GLU A 52 18.23 -9.96 1.59
CA GLU A 52 17.62 -10.02 0.25
C GLU A 52 18.58 -9.59 -0.85
N ILE A 53 19.39 -8.54 -0.63
CA ILE A 53 20.40 -8.08 -1.58
C ILE A 53 21.44 -9.18 -1.82
N ALA A 54 21.94 -9.83 -0.76
CA ALA A 54 22.88 -10.94 -0.87
C ALA A 54 22.27 -12.11 -1.67
N LYS A 55 21.01 -12.48 -1.38
CA LYS A 55 20.29 -13.56 -2.07
C LYS A 55 20.09 -13.25 -3.56
N LYS A 56 19.79 -11.98 -3.89
CA LYS A 56 19.62 -11.51 -5.28
C LYS A 56 20.92 -11.56 -6.08
N ARG A 57 22.06 -11.26 -5.46
CA ARG A 57 23.40 -11.35 -6.09
C ARG A 57 23.82 -12.80 -6.31
N LEU A 58 23.55 -13.68 -5.35
CA LEU A 58 23.79 -15.13 -5.51
C LEU A 58 22.99 -15.71 -6.69
N ALA A 59 21.71 -15.34 -6.81
CA ALA A 59 20.85 -15.78 -7.91
C ALA A 59 21.31 -15.26 -9.29
N LYS A 60 21.97 -14.11 -9.32
CA LYS A 60 22.61 -13.58 -10.53
C LYS A 60 23.97 -14.20 -10.82
N GLY A 61 24.55 -14.95 -9.88
CA GLY A 61 25.92 -15.45 -9.95
C GLY A 61 27.00 -14.38 -9.76
N GLU A 62 26.63 -13.22 -9.18
CA GLU A 62 27.58 -12.12 -8.89
C GLU A 62 28.45 -12.43 -7.65
N ILE A 63 28.00 -13.35 -6.80
CA ILE A 63 28.73 -13.84 -5.61
C ILE A 63 28.66 -15.36 -5.55
N THR A 64 29.62 -15.99 -4.90
CA THR A 64 29.60 -17.45 -4.66
C THR A 64 28.75 -17.81 -3.44
N THR A 65 28.42 -19.10 -3.30
CA THR A 65 27.74 -19.61 -2.11
C THR A 65 28.54 -19.40 -0.83
N GLU A 66 29.88 -19.43 -0.92
CA GLU A 66 30.79 -19.22 0.21
C GLU A 66 30.73 -17.76 0.70
N GLU A 67 30.79 -16.80 -0.23
CA GLU A 67 30.63 -15.37 0.09
C GLU A 67 29.24 -15.08 0.69
N PHE A 68 28.19 -15.74 0.20
CA PHE A 68 26.85 -15.61 0.76
C PHE A 68 26.78 -16.13 2.21
N GLU A 69 27.43 -17.26 2.52
CA GLU A 69 27.47 -17.79 3.88
C GLU A 69 28.23 -16.90 4.86
N GLU A 70 29.33 -16.29 4.41
CA GLU A 70 30.09 -15.33 5.22
C GLU A 70 29.24 -14.11 5.57
N ILE A 71 28.58 -13.51 4.57
CA ILE A 71 27.65 -12.38 4.76
C ILE A 71 26.52 -12.76 5.71
N LYS A 72 25.95 -13.96 5.55
CA LYS A 72 24.88 -14.47 6.43
C LYS A 72 25.35 -14.61 7.88
N LYS A 73 26.59 -15.04 8.09
CA LYS A 73 27.18 -15.19 9.43
C LYS A 73 27.57 -13.86 10.07
N THR A 74 27.88 -12.84 9.28
CA THR A 74 28.16 -11.48 9.77
C THR A 74 26.89 -10.69 10.11
N LEU A 75 25.77 -10.98 9.44
CA LEU A 75 24.50 -10.27 9.64
C LEU A 75 23.58 -10.88 10.71
N LEU A 76 23.88 -12.09 11.21
CA LEU A 76 23.18 -12.81 12.29
C LEU A 76 23.93 -12.65 13.63
#